data_AF-A4JVK7-F1
#
_entry.id   AF-A4JVK7-F1
#
_cell.length_a   1.000
_cell.length_b   1.000
_cell.length_c   1.000
_cell.angle_alpha   90.00
_cell.angle_beta   90.00
_cell.angle_gamma   90.00
#
_symmetry.space_group_name_H-M   'P 1'
#
loop_
_entity.id
_entity.type
_entity.pdbx_description
1 polymer ?
#
loop_
_entity_poly.entity_id
_entity_poly.type
_entity_poly.pdbx_seq_one_letter_code
_entity_poly.pdbx_strand_id
1 'polypeptide(L)'
;MKSTAITLLTRDEVAMALAALGEDPTLGRTDAVRSLIVRTSLSGGDREKLIRQAADVARRKLDRLLSGDSVFPADVFVREAQVEARLREHGWRSSRMGGPADDRGNYVAKTGNNAGSFIGLFSSGNHNGAEKLYPIAMTDEEIAGAIIEHVRQVELSRSASGRLLATVVEFVNQHPEWWAEQGQKHGFALVPWIVDARSADSYSKATHSLREWVRLIDAGHLDWHAGDDWEGATLEQARDELVRLDRIHSEVAFVIGAMPRDQLEEIAADNQVDFDKHATDSELRAELIEVVAQRRSHEQVRDGAAPTQVNGAGEPPAVDMAERIVVPIAVEGRVKIALNTLRRHELSLQNVLAVRGAGHFLALTLRESYEAIQQARGTLKEFRRLAPQNNVDAEAFIKQCGGEPDFSVFGEPALPVGWTEATPGGLATNRDPDVGGIVDSEIGSGLWFAIANRDGIPTLDGYGTRQAAFDALHEAINEATRVQRAGAMPSPSSGDLAAKYPARGSMPARVVEQLYITREAEYALLAKRERIDVSDLASLDRGARFMVADGLFDKCSGDARAALLTDASHGVRSTARLAGLELGSIEHAPASDTGPSI
;
A
#
# COMPACT_ATOMS: atom_id res chain seq x y z
N MET A 1 25.30 23.72 15.27
CA MET A 1 25.58 22.70 14.24
C MET A 1 27.09 22.50 14.17
N LYS A 2 27.60 21.31 14.54
CA LYS A 2 29.02 20.97 14.43
C LYS A 2 29.22 20.19 13.12
N SER A 3 30.08 20.71 12.24
CA SER A 3 30.50 20.06 11.00
C SER A 3 31.37 18.84 11.32
N THR A 4 31.02 17.68 10.77
CA THR A 4 31.80 16.43 10.87
C THR A 4 32.90 16.47 9.82
N ALA A 5 34.16 16.66 10.24
CA ALA A 5 35.32 16.51 9.38
C ALA A 5 35.68 15.02 9.24
N ILE A 6 35.81 14.54 8.01
CA ILE A 6 36.30 13.19 7.69
C ILE A 6 37.81 13.29 7.46
N THR A 7 38.60 12.58 8.27
CA THR A 7 40.06 12.45 8.06
C THR A 7 40.39 10.99 7.72
N LEU A 8 41.13 10.78 6.63
CA LEU A 8 41.51 9.46 6.09
C LEU A 8 42.60 8.78 6.94
N LEU A 9 42.59 7.44 6.99
CA LEU A 9 43.65 6.63 7.63
C LEU A 9 44.98 6.77 6.90
N THR A 10 46.10 6.68 7.63
CA THR A 10 47.43 6.64 7.02
C THR A 10 47.72 5.26 6.40
N ARG A 11 48.69 5.20 5.49
CA ARG A 11 49.11 3.96 4.82
C ARG A 11 49.55 2.87 5.82
N ASP A 12 50.21 3.27 6.90
CA ASP A 12 50.68 2.36 7.95
C ASP A 12 49.53 1.81 8.80
N GLU A 13 48.48 2.62 9.03
CA GLU A 13 47.26 2.18 9.74
C GLU A 13 46.48 1.14 8.92
N VAL A 14 46.44 1.27 7.59
CA VAL A 14 45.84 0.28 6.69
C VAL A 14 46.67 -1.01 6.66
N ALA A 15 48.01 -0.90 6.63
CA ALA A 15 48.90 -2.05 6.63
C ALA A 15 48.77 -2.88 7.93
N MET A 16 48.64 -2.24 9.10
CA MET A 16 48.42 -2.95 10.37
C MET A 16 47.08 -3.69 10.41
N ALA A 17 46.00 -3.10 9.89
CA ALA A 17 44.69 -3.73 9.86
C ALA A 17 44.67 -4.97 8.94
N LEU A 18 45.37 -4.91 7.80
CA LEU A 18 45.53 -6.05 6.88
C LEU A 18 46.40 -7.16 7.49
N ALA A 19 47.48 -6.80 8.18
CA ALA A 19 48.34 -7.76 8.88
C ALA A 19 47.58 -8.50 10.01
N ALA A 20 46.70 -7.82 10.75
CA ALA A 20 45.86 -8.44 11.78
C ALA A 20 44.83 -9.44 11.22
N LEU A 21 44.51 -9.33 9.92
CA LEU A 21 43.62 -10.25 9.21
C LEU A 21 44.37 -11.43 8.55
N GLY A 22 45.70 -11.44 8.60
CA GLY A 22 46.54 -12.48 7.99
C GLY A 22 46.69 -12.39 6.47
N GLU A 23 46.32 -11.25 5.86
CA GLU A 23 46.43 -11.03 4.41
C GLU A 23 47.78 -10.36 4.06
N ASP A 24 48.37 -10.74 2.92
CA ASP A 24 49.59 -10.13 2.39
C ASP A 24 49.29 -8.72 1.83
N PRO A 25 49.90 -7.65 2.36
CA PRO A 25 49.62 -6.27 1.95
C PRO A 25 50.07 -5.93 0.52
N THR A 26 50.74 -6.84 -0.20
CA THR A 26 51.23 -6.60 -1.57
C THR A 26 50.22 -6.97 -2.67
N LEU A 27 49.10 -7.63 -2.36
CA LEU A 27 48.18 -8.22 -3.34
C LEU A 27 47.14 -7.28 -3.99
N GLY A 28 47.36 -5.96 -4.01
CA GLY A 28 46.52 -5.01 -4.77
C GLY A 28 45.07 -4.83 -4.29
N ARG A 29 44.66 -5.49 -3.20
CA ARG A 29 43.30 -5.41 -2.59
C ARG A 29 43.10 -4.18 -1.68
N THR A 30 44.05 -3.25 -1.69
CA THR A 30 44.16 -2.13 -0.76
C THR A 30 43.02 -1.11 -0.89
N ASP A 31 42.39 -1.01 -2.05
CA ASP A 31 41.38 0.02 -2.32
C ASP A 31 39.97 -0.35 -1.87
N ALA A 32 39.62 -1.64 -1.81
CA ALA A 32 38.34 -2.10 -1.28
C ALA A 32 38.26 -1.99 0.26
N VAL A 33 39.40 -2.09 0.95
CA VAL A 33 39.49 -1.92 2.41
C VAL A 33 39.55 -0.45 2.81
N ARG A 34 40.13 0.40 1.96
CA ARG A 34 40.18 1.86 2.15
C ARG A 34 38.80 2.53 2.17
N SER A 35 37.81 1.99 1.47
CA SER A 35 36.47 2.58 1.37
C SER A 35 35.56 2.29 2.58
N LEU A 36 35.94 1.36 3.47
CA LEU A 36 35.00 0.80 4.46
C LEU A 36 35.18 1.30 5.91
N ILE A 37 36.08 2.24 6.21
CA ILE A 37 36.39 2.59 7.62
C ILE A 37 36.09 4.06 7.93
N VAL A 38 35.10 4.29 8.82
CA VAL A 38 34.75 5.59 9.43
C VAL A 38 35.21 5.61 10.89
N ARG A 39 35.73 6.74 11.38
CA ARG A 39 36.25 6.90 12.75
C ARG A 39 35.31 7.75 13.62
N THR A 40 35.07 7.33 14.86
CA THR A 40 34.66 8.16 16.01
C THR A 40 35.77 8.17 17.07
N SER A 41 35.99 9.29 17.75
CA SER A 41 37.04 9.46 18.77
C SER A 41 36.78 8.60 20.01
N LEU A 42 37.59 7.55 20.21
CA LEU A 42 37.63 6.75 21.43
C LEU A 42 39.09 6.44 21.82
N SER A 43 39.36 6.38 23.13
CA SER A 43 40.68 6.10 23.70
C SER A 43 41.06 4.62 23.57
N GLY A 44 42.36 4.33 23.71
CA GLY A 44 43.06 3.18 23.12
C GLY A 44 42.51 1.76 23.37
N GLY A 45 41.76 1.52 24.45
CA GLY A 45 41.17 0.19 24.73
C GLY A 45 39.94 -0.14 23.89
N ASP A 46 39.03 0.82 23.71
CA ASP A 46 37.79 0.62 22.94
C ASP A 46 38.05 0.62 21.44
N ARG A 47 39.11 1.31 21.00
CA ARG A 47 39.55 1.37 19.61
C ARG A 47 39.96 -0.01 19.09
N GLU A 48 40.70 -0.79 19.88
CA GLU A 48 41.19 -2.10 19.45
C GLU A 48 40.05 -3.13 19.35
N LYS A 49 39.08 -3.05 20.26
CA LYS A 49 37.87 -3.88 20.24
C LYS A 49 36.99 -3.59 19.02
N LEU A 50 36.82 -2.32 18.66
CA LEU A 50 36.09 -1.90 17.46
C LEU A 50 36.78 -2.31 16.16
N ILE A 51 38.11 -2.25 16.10
CA ILE A 51 38.88 -2.73 14.94
C ILE A 51 38.66 -4.24 14.74
N ARG A 52 38.70 -5.04 15.82
CA ARG A 52 38.41 -6.48 15.73
C ARG A 52 36.97 -6.76 15.30
N GLN A 53 36.00 -6.02 15.82
CA GLN A 53 34.60 -6.18 15.42
C GLN A 53 34.36 -5.80 13.94
N ALA A 54 34.99 -4.73 13.46
CA ALA A 54 34.91 -4.33 12.05
C ALA A 54 35.60 -5.36 11.14
N ALA A 55 36.76 -5.88 11.56
CA ALA A 55 37.47 -6.96 10.89
C ALA A 55 36.62 -8.25 10.79
N ASP A 56 35.91 -8.63 11.85
CA ASP A 56 35.01 -9.79 11.85
C ASP A 56 33.78 -9.58 10.95
N VAL A 57 33.23 -8.36 10.89
CA VAL A 57 32.15 -8.03 9.95
C VAL A 57 32.63 -8.10 8.51
N ALA A 58 33.81 -7.54 8.20
CA ALA A 58 34.42 -7.62 6.88
C ALA A 58 34.72 -9.07 6.47
N ARG A 59 35.26 -9.87 7.38
CA ARG A 59 35.55 -11.30 7.16
C ARG A 59 34.29 -12.10 6.87
N ARG A 60 33.22 -11.94 7.65
CA ARG A 60 31.93 -12.60 7.38
C ARG A 60 31.32 -12.20 6.03
N LYS A 61 31.56 -10.96 5.59
CA LYS A 61 31.09 -10.47 4.28
C LYS A 61 31.92 -11.05 3.14
N LEU A 62 33.24 -11.19 3.35
CA LEU A 62 34.16 -11.85 2.42
C LEU A 62 33.89 -13.35 2.30
N ASP A 63 33.66 -14.04 3.42
CA ASP A 63 33.32 -15.47 3.45
C ASP A 63 32.00 -15.73 2.72
N ARG A 64 30.99 -14.84 2.84
CA ARG A 64 29.76 -14.92 2.03
C ARG A 64 30.03 -14.74 0.54
N LEU A 65 30.87 -13.79 0.16
CA LEU A 65 31.27 -13.57 -1.24
C LEU A 65 32.01 -14.78 -1.83
N LEU A 66 32.85 -15.45 -1.02
CA LEU A 66 33.62 -16.61 -1.46
C LEU A 66 32.84 -17.94 -1.41
N SER A 67 31.78 -18.02 -0.59
CA SER A 67 30.92 -19.20 -0.47
C SER A 67 29.96 -19.43 -1.65
N GLY A 68 29.92 -18.50 -2.63
CA GLY A 68 29.07 -18.62 -3.82
C GLY A 68 27.60 -18.21 -3.62
N ASP A 69 27.20 -17.81 -2.41
CA ASP A 69 25.82 -17.42 -2.06
C ASP A 69 25.46 -15.96 -2.41
N SER A 70 26.25 -15.27 -3.24
CA SER A 70 25.90 -13.93 -3.74
C SER A 70 25.87 -13.86 -5.26
N VAL A 71 24.72 -13.43 -5.79
CA VAL A 71 24.55 -13.08 -7.21
C VAL A 71 25.15 -11.71 -7.46
N PHE A 72 26.48 -11.60 -7.60
CA PHE A 72 27.12 -10.43 -8.18
C PHE A 72 28.35 -10.83 -8.98
N PRO A 73 28.39 -10.62 -10.30
CA PRO A 73 29.54 -10.97 -11.11
C PRO A 73 30.64 -9.90 -11.02
N ALA A 74 31.91 -10.35 -10.97
CA ALA A 74 33.11 -9.53 -10.82
C ALA A 74 33.47 -8.67 -12.05
N ASP A 75 32.64 -8.67 -13.08
CA ASP A 75 32.88 -8.07 -14.39
C ASP A 75 32.39 -6.62 -14.52
N VAL A 76 31.70 -6.08 -13.50
CA VAL A 76 31.22 -4.69 -13.49
C VAL A 76 32.36 -3.69 -13.22
N PHE A 77 33.29 -4.01 -12.31
CA PHE A 77 34.38 -3.10 -11.91
C PHE A 77 35.50 -2.99 -12.95
N VAL A 78 35.69 -4.01 -13.79
CA VAL A 78 36.68 -3.99 -14.89
C VAL A 78 36.23 -3.05 -16.02
N ARG A 79 34.92 -2.88 -16.22
CA ARG A 79 34.35 -2.05 -17.30
C ARG A 79 34.38 -0.55 -16.96
N GLU A 80 34.27 -0.20 -15.69
CA GLU A 80 34.28 1.20 -15.23
C GLU A 80 35.64 1.88 -15.43
N ALA A 81 36.74 1.20 -15.08
CA ALA A 81 38.10 1.70 -15.26
C ALA A 81 38.49 1.88 -16.75
N GLN A 82 37.92 1.08 -17.65
CA GLN A 82 38.18 1.16 -19.09
C GLN A 82 37.46 2.34 -19.74
N VAL A 83 36.23 2.64 -19.31
CA VAL A 83 35.47 3.82 -19.77
C VAL A 83 36.13 5.10 -19.26
N GLU A 84 36.58 5.12 -18.00
CA GLU A 84 37.27 6.28 -17.43
C GLU A 84 38.61 6.57 -18.12
N ALA A 85 39.37 5.55 -18.51
CA ALA A 85 40.62 5.69 -19.26
C ALA A 85 40.38 6.30 -20.66
N ARG A 86 39.37 5.83 -21.39
CA ARG A 86 39.00 6.33 -22.73
C ARG A 86 38.49 7.77 -22.74
N LEU A 87 37.76 8.17 -21.72
CA LEU A 87 37.30 9.57 -21.58
C LEU A 87 38.47 10.53 -21.35
N ARG A 88 39.49 10.12 -20.57
CA ARG A 88 40.70 10.92 -20.36
C ARG A 88 41.54 11.07 -21.64
N GLU A 89 41.61 10.04 -22.48
CA GLU A 89 42.30 10.09 -23.78
C GLU A 89 41.71 11.13 -24.74
N HIS A 90 40.41 11.45 -24.62
CA HIS A 90 39.73 12.47 -25.41
C HIS A 90 39.67 13.85 -24.74
N GLY A 91 40.52 14.10 -23.75
CA GLY A 91 40.71 15.42 -23.15
C GLY A 91 39.72 15.78 -22.03
N TRP A 92 38.87 14.83 -21.61
CA TRP A 92 37.93 15.04 -20.50
C TRP A 92 38.67 14.86 -19.17
N ARG A 93 38.63 15.91 -18.33
CA ARG A 93 39.20 15.87 -16.98
C ARG A 93 38.07 15.50 -16.03
N SER A 94 38.14 14.34 -15.38
CA SER A 94 37.03 13.86 -14.54
C SER A 94 36.78 14.78 -13.34
N SER A 95 35.57 15.27 -13.17
CA SER A 95 34.95 15.25 -11.85
C SER A 95 34.37 13.84 -11.63
N ARG A 96 34.49 13.29 -10.42
CA ARG A 96 33.93 11.96 -10.08
C ARG A 96 32.46 11.89 -10.51
N MET A 97 31.95 10.70 -10.86
CA MET A 97 30.50 10.51 -11.04
C MET A 97 29.74 11.08 -9.84
N GLY A 98 28.88 12.09 -10.09
CA GLY A 98 28.16 12.85 -9.05
C GLY A 98 28.85 14.12 -8.54
N GLY A 99 29.95 14.56 -9.15
CA GLY A 99 30.60 15.85 -8.87
C GLY A 99 29.98 17.02 -9.65
N PRO A 100 30.26 18.28 -9.25
CA PRO A 100 29.79 19.45 -9.99
C PRO A 100 30.31 19.45 -11.43
N ALA A 101 29.51 20.06 -12.32
CA ALA A 101 29.84 20.21 -13.74
C ALA A 101 31.18 20.91 -13.95
N ASP A 102 31.83 20.63 -15.08
CA ASP A 102 33.03 21.35 -15.45
C ASP A 102 32.74 22.84 -15.74
N ASP A 103 33.80 23.61 -15.95
CA ASP A 103 33.76 25.04 -16.22
C ASP A 103 32.99 25.40 -17.52
N ARG A 104 32.52 24.39 -18.27
CA ARG A 104 31.71 24.50 -19.49
C ARG A 104 30.29 23.98 -19.32
N GLY A 105 29.88 23.59 -18.10
CA GLY A 105 28.52 23.17 -17.77
C GLY A 105 28.17 21.73 -18.18
N ASN A 106 29.17 20.89 -18.46
CA ASN A 106 28.95 19.49 -18.83
C ASN A 106 29.19 18.57 -17.63
N TYR A 107 28.34 17.56 -17.47
CA TYR A 107 28.60 16.47 -16.51
C TYR A 107 27.99 15.15 -16.97
N VAL A 108 28.56 14.07 -16.46
CA VAL A 108 28.12 12.69 -16.72
C VAL A 108 27.42 12.20 -15.46
N ALA A 109 26.15 11.83 -15.58
CA ALA A 109 25.38 11.27 -14.47
C ALA A 109 24.94 9.83 -14.77
N LYS A 110 25.10 8.96 -13.77
CA LYS A 110 24.49 7.64 -13.73
C LYS A 110 23.13 7.77 -13.06
N THR A 111 22.07 7.29 -13.69
CA THR A 111 20.74 7.21 -13.08
C THR A 111 20.23 5.78 -13.14
N GLY A 112 19.69 5.28 -12.03
CA GLY A 112 19.12 3.93 -11.87
C GLY A 112 19.84 3.02 -10.86
N ASN A 113 19.07 2.18 -10.16
CA ASN A 113 19.59 1.08 -9.33
C ASN A 113 19.57 -0.24 -10.12
N ASN A 114 20.69 -0.97 -10.04
CA ASN A 114 21.01 -2.40 -10.32
C ASN A 114 20.28 -3.25 -11.40
N ALA A 115 19.29 -2.75 -12.14
CA ALA A 115 18.64 -3.50 -13.23
C ALA A 115 18.85 -2.85 -14.62
N GLY A 116 19.50 -1.69 -14.69
CA GLY A 116 19.88 -1.04 -15.94
C GLY A 116 20.51 0.31 -15.63
N SER A 117 21.75 0.53 -16.06
CA SER A 117 22.43 1.82 -15.93
C SER A 117 22.61 2.40 -17.32
N PHE A 118 22.15 3.62 -17.55
CA PHE A 118 22.43 4.39 -18.74
C PHE A 118 23.33 5.57 -18.39
N ILE A 119 24.19 5.96 -19.34
CA ILE A 119 25.04 7.14 -19.24
C ILE A 119 24.36 8.26 -20.02
N GLY A 120 23.87 9.28 -19.32
CA GLY A 120 23.32 10.49 -19.94
C GLY A 120 24.35 11.62 -19.97
N LEU A 121 24.41 12.33 -21.09
CA LEU A 121 25.14 13.60 -21.23
C LEU A 121 24.15 14.75 -21.11
N PHE A 122 24.42 15.71 -20.22
CA PHE A 122 23.53 16.84 -19.96
C PHE A 122 24.28 18.17 -20.15
N SER A 123 23.57 19.16 -20.72
CA SER A 123 24.03 20.55 -20.84
C SER A 123 23.04 21.47 -20.11
N SER A 124 23.53 22.35 -19.23
CA SER A 124 22.67 23.22 -18.43
C SER A 124 22.29 24.51 -19.18
N GLY A 125 21.00 24.66 -19.52
CA GLY A 125 20.37 25.94 -19.83
C GLY A 125 19.31 26.28 -18.77
N ASN A 126 19.64 27.21 -17.88
CA ASN A 126 18.86 27.94 -16.87
C ASN A 126 17.62 27.32 -16.18
N HIS A 127 17.71 27.27 -14.85
CA HIS A 127 16.62 27.10 -13.89
C HIS A 127 15.59 28.23 -13.98
N ASN A 128 14.37 27.91 -14.43
CA ASN A 128 13.10 28.30 -13.80
C ASN A 128 11.96 27.56 -14.50
N GLY A 129 11.03 27.05 -13.70
CA GLY A 129 10.06 26.04 -14.08
C GLY A 129 9.17 26.35 -15.29
N ALA A 130 8.60 25.25 -15.78
CA ALA A 130 7.60 25.10 -16.84
C ALA A 130 8.11 25.07 -18.31
N GLU A 131 8.03 23.85 -18.85
CA GLU A 131 7.58 23.44 -20.19
C GLU A 131 8.56 22.78 -21.18
N LYS A 132 8.00 21.70 -21.75
CA LYS A 132 8.10 21.17 -23.13
C LYS A 132 9.50 20.90 -23.68
N LEU A 133 9.79 19.60 -23.69
CA LEU A 133 10.76 18.96 -24.55
C LEU A 133 10.32 19.14 -26.02
N TYR A 134 11.16 19.78 -26.84
CA TYR A 134 11.11 19.65 -28.29
C TYR A 134 12.22 18.69 -28.72
N PRO A 135 11.96 17.70 -29.59
CA PRO A 135 13.05 16.97 -30.22
C PRO A 135 13.77 17.94 -31.18
N ILE A 136 15.02 18.27 -30.85
CA ILE A 136 15.92 18.89 -31.84
C ILE A 136 16.37 17.77 -32.79
N ALA A 137 16.23 18.05 -34.08
CA ALA A 137 16.69 17.24 -35.19
C ALA A 137 18.20 16.97 -35.10
N MET A 138 18.58 15.71 -35.29
CA MET A 138 19.91 15.12 -35.05
C MET A 138 21.07 15.85 -35.78
N THR A 139 22.31 15.60 -35.34
CA THR A 139 23.33 15.11 -36.30
C THR A 139 24.12 13.97 -35.67
N ASP A 140 23.64 12.79 -35.99
CA ASP A 140 24.20 11.54 -35.57
C ASP A 140 24.86 10.84 -36.76
N GLU A 141 25.35 11.48 -37.84
CA GLU A 141 25.99 10.68 -38.93
C GLU A 141 27.05 9.72 -38.35
N GLU A 142 27.66 10.18 -37.27
CA GLU A 142 28.68 9.53 -36.47
C GLU A 142 28.11 8.67 -35.31
N ILE A 143 27.01 9.08 -34.66
CA ILE A 143 26.34 8.24 -33.66
C ILE A 143 25.64 7.04 -34.33
N ALA A 144 25.11 7.25 -35.53
CA ALA A 144 24.61 6.26 -36.46
C ALA A 144 25.72 5.31 -36.92
N GLY A 145 26.92 5.78 -37.27
CA GLY A 145 28.04 4.91 -37.66
C GLY A 145 28.49 3.93 -36.58
N ALA A 146 28.57 4.35 -35.32
CA ALA A 146 29.07 3.53 -34.21
C ALA A 146 28.03 2.53 -33.65
N ILE A 147 26.74 2.88 -33.68
CA ILE A 147 25.65 1.98 -33.30
C ILE A 147 25.42 0.91 -34.39
N ILE A 148 25.59 1.27 -35.66
CA ILE A 148 25.44 0.37 -36.82
C ILE A 148 26.49 -0.77 -36.83
N GLU A 149 27.73 -0.55 -36.38
CA GLU A 149 28.79 -1.57 -36.47
C GLU A 149 28.90 -2.46 -35.21
N HIS A 150 28.51 -1.99 -34.03
CA HIS A 150 28.60 -2.80 -32.80
C HIS A 150 27.36 -3.67 -32.53
N VAL A 151 26.18 -3.25 -32.98
CA VAL A 151 24.95 -4.08 -32.93
C VAL A 151 24.96 -5.18 -33.99
N ARG A 152 25.87 -5.09 -34.97
CA ARG A 152 26.02 -6.05 -36.08
C ARG A 152 26.58 -7.42 -35.70
N GLN A 153 27.05 -7.65 -34.46
CA GLN A 153 27.78 -8.90 -34.12
C GLN A 153 27.44 -9.63 -32.81
N VAL A 154 26.40 -9.30 -32.03
CA VAL A 154 26.11 -10.09 -30.81
C VAL A 154 24.64 -10.51 -30.68
N GLU A 155 24.39 -11.73 -31.16
CA GLU A 155 23.33 -12.72 -30.86
C GLU A 155 21.85 -12.26 -30.78
N LEU A 156 21.29 -12.10 -31.97
CA LEU A 156 19.90 -12.38 -32.30
C LEU A 156 19.53 -13.85 -32.01
N SER A 157 18.96 -14.14 -30.84
CA SER A 157 17.87 -15.13 -30.73
C SER A 157 17.12 -15.04 -29.40
N ARG A 158 15.78 -15.09 -29.49
CA ARG A 158 14.76 -15.51 -28.48
C ARG A 158 13.67 -14.51 -28.05
N SER A 159 13.54 -13.33 -28.64
CA SER A 159 12.31 -12.51 -28.49
C SER A 159 11.55 -12.38 -29.81
N ALA A 160 10.21 -12.31 -29.73
CA ALA A 160 9.33 -12.10 -30.89
C ALA A 160 9.66 -10.78 -31.61
N SER A 161 9.93 -9.72 -30.84
CA SER A 161 10.30 -8.39 -31.35
C SER A 161 11.60 -8.39 -32.17
N GLY A 162 12.58 -9.25 -31.83
CA GLY A 162 13.84 -9.35 -32.57
C GLY A 162 13.71 -10.03 -33.93
N ARG A 163 12.71 -10.93 -34.10
CA ARG A 163 12.41 -11.57 -35.40
C ARG A 163 11.67 -10.62 -36.33
N LEU A 164 10.74 -9.84 -35.79
CA LEU A 164 9.96 -8.86 -36.54
C LEU A 164 10.83 -7.70 -37.07
N LEU A 165 11.76 -7.20 -36.26
CA LEU A 165 12.68 -6.14 -36.67
C LEU A 165 13.59 -6.59 -37.84
N ALA A 166 14.00 -7.86 -37.85
CA ALA A 166 14.77 -8.43 -38.95
C ALA A 166 13.95 -8.47 -40.26
N THR A 167 12.67 -8.85 -40.18
CA THR A 167 11.77 -8.90 -41.34
C THR A 167 11.46 -7.50 -41.90
N VAL A 168 11.26 -6.50 -41.04
CA VAL A 168 11.03 -5.11 -41.48
C VAL A 168 12.27 -4.53 -42.17
N VAL A 169 13.46 -4.78 -41.61
CA VAL A 169 14.74 -4.34 -42.23
C VAL A 169 14.96 -5.04 -43.57
N GLU A 170 14.64 -6.32 -43.68
CA GLU A 170 14.76 -7.09 -44.92
C GLU A 170 13.78 -6.60 -46.00
N PHE A 171 12.53 -6.29 -45.63
CA PHE A 171 11.51 -5.73 -46.53
C PHE A 171 11.88 -4.35 -47.07
N VAL A 172 12.36 -3.44 -46.19
CA VAL A 172 12.80 -2.09 -46.59
C VAL A 172 14.00 -2.16 -47.55
N ASN A 173 14.91 -3.12 -47.35
CA ASN A 173 16.05 -3.33 -48.23
C ASN A 173 15.65 -3.92 -49.60
N GLN A 174 14.59 -4.72 -49.68
CA GLN A 174 14.10 -5.31 -50.92
C GLN A 174 13.24 -4.35 -51.76
N HIS A 175 12.63 -3.33 -51.13
CA HIS A 175 11.71 -2.39 -51.80
C HIS A 175 12.01 -0.90 -51.47
N PRO A 176 13.23 -0.40 -51.76
CA PRO A 176 13.64 0.96 -51.38
C PRO A 176 12.82 2.06 -52.08
N GLU A 177 12.31 1.79 -53.29
CA GLU A 177 11.56 2.77 -54.08
C GLU A 177 10.13 2.95 -53.59
N TRP A 178 9.51 1.87 -53.10
CA TRP A 178 8.20 1.92 -52.43
C TRP A 178 8.26 2.72 -51.13
N TRP A 179 9.34 2.53 -50.33
CA TRP A 179 9.54 3.25 -49.08
C TRP A 179 9.75 4.75 -49.29
N ALA A 180 10.49 5.15 -50.34
CA ALA A 180 10.72 6.55 -50.66
C ALA A 180 9.42 7.30 -51.06
N GLU A 181 8.45 6.61 -51.66
CA GLU A 181 7.23 7.23 -52.19
C GLU A 181 6.02 7.13 -51.24
N GLN A 182 5.91 6.03 -50.47
CA GLN A 182 4.75 5.74 -49.60
C GLN A 182 5.11 5.70 -48.11
N GLY A 183 6.36 5.42 -47.74
CA GLY A 183 6.81 5.33 -46.35
C GLY A 183 6.81 6.67 -45.59
N GLN A 184 6.85 7.80 -46.30
CA GLN A 184 6.66 9.13 -45.70
C GLN A 184 5.19 9.48 -45.43
N LYS A 185 4.24 8.81 -46.09
CA LYS A 185 2.79 9.06 -45.94
C LYS A 185 2.12 8.08 -45.00
N HIS A 186 2.64 6.87 -44.88
CA HIS A 186 2.09 5.82 -44.03
C HIS A 186 3.07 5.54 -42.88
N GLY A 187 2.81 6.14 -41.72
CA GLY A 187 3.55 5.83 -40.51
C GLY A 187 3.22 4.42 -40.02
N PHE A 188 4.22 3.55 -39.92
CA PHE A 188 4.09 2.25 -39.25
C PHE A 188 4.36 2.42 -37.75
N ALA A 189 3.46 1.95 -36.91
CA ALA A 189 3.66 1.91 -35.47
C ALA A 189 3.38 0.53 -34.91
N LEU A 190 4.35 0.02 -34.16
CA LEU A 190 4.21 -1.17 -33.34
C LEU A 190 3.53 -0.78 -32.03
N VAL A 191 2.34 -1.32 -31.77
CA VAL A 191 1.71 -1.25 -30.45
C VAL A 191 2.24 -2.43 -29.63
N PRO A 192 3.15 -2.24 -28.67
CA PRO A 192 3.46 -3.31 -27.74
C PRO A 192 2.20 -3.64 -26.93
N TRP A 193 2.03 -4.91 -26.59
CA TRP A 193 0.94 -5.41 -25.75
C TRP A 193 0.73 -4.49 -24.53
N ILE A 194 -0.43 -3.84 -24.42
CA ILE A 194 -0.83 -3.09 -23.20
C ILE A 194 -0.78 -4.02 -21.98
N VAL A 195 -1.07 -5.30 -22.20
CA VAL A 195 -1.08 -6.37 -21.20
C VAL A 195 0.35 -6.85 -20.85
N ASP A 196 1.38 -6.47 -21.62
CA ASP A 196 2.81 -6.70 -21.29
C ASP A 196 3.49 -5.47 -20.68
N ALA A 197 2.75 -4.37 -20.48
CA ALA A 197 3.28 -3.21 -19.77
C ALA A 197 3.69 -3.65 -18.35
N ARG A 198 4.99 -3.60 -18.06
CA ARG A 198 5.54 -4.06 -16.77
C ARG A 198 5.53 -2.98 -15.68
N SER A 199 5.08 -1.76 -16.01
CA SER A 199 4.97 -0.64 -15.08
C SER A 199 3.75 0.23 -15.39
N ALA A 200 3.25 0.95 -14.38
CA ALA A 200 2.13 1.88 -14.52
C ALA A 200 2.41 2.96 -15.57
N ASP A 201 3.62 3.51 -15.58
CA ASP A 201 4.08 4.46 -16.60
C ASP A 201 4.03 3.86 -18.03
N SER A 202 4.42 2.59 -18.19
CA SER A 202 4.33 1.91 -19.50
C SER A 202 2.88 1.69 -19.92
N TYR A 203 2.01 1.35 -18.98
CA TYR A 203 0.58 1.12 -19.21
C TYR A 203 -0.16 2.42 -19.56
N SER A 204 0.14 3.50 -18.85
CA SER A 204 -0.41 4.85 -19.10
C SER A 204 0.01 5.35 -20.49
N LYS A 205 1.29 5.22 -20.84
CA LYS A 205 1.81 5.55 -22.18
C LYS A 205 1.19 4.72 -23.29
N ALA A 206 1.00 3.42 -23.08
CA ALA A 206 0.41 2.53 -24.07
C ALA A 206 -1.09 2.84 -24.28
N THR A 207 -1.84 3.09 -23.20
CA THR A 207 -3.25 3.48 -23.24
C THR A 207 -3.44 4.85 -23.90
N HIS A 208 -2.59 5.83 -23.56
CA HIS A 208 -2.60 7.16 -24.18
C HIS A 208 -2.29 7.08 -25.68
N SER A 209 -1.28 6.28 -26.05
CA SER A 209 -0.93 6.05 -27.45
C SER A 209 -2.11 5.44 -28.19
N LEU A 210 -2.71 4.35 -27.70
CA LEU A 210 -3.86 3.70 -28.33
C LEU A 210 -5.03 4.69 -28.55
N ARG A 211 -5.30 5.57 -27.57
CA ARG A 211 -6.34 6.61 -27.67
C ARG A 211 -6.05 7.61 -28.79
N GLU A 212 -4.81 8.09 -28.88
CA GLU A 212 -4.44 9.05 -29.94
C GLU A 212 -4.43 8.39 -31.32
N TRP A 213 -4.05 7.11 -31.42
CA TRP A 213 -4.13 6.35 -32.68
C TRP A 213 -5.57 6.21 -33.18
N VAL A 214 -6.49 5.77 -32.32
CA VAL A 214 -7.91 5.67 -32.69
C VAL A 214 -8.46 7.04 -33.10
N ARG A 215 -8.07 8.11 -32.41
CA ARG A 215 -8.45 9.49 -32.77
C ARG A 215 -7.96 9.90 -34.16
N LEU A 216 -6.71 9.59 -34.49
CA LEU A 216 -6.11 9.92 -35.79
C LEU A 216 -6.70 9.08 -36.94
N ILE A 217 -7.03 7.82 -36.68
CA ILE A 217 -7.71 6.95 -37.65
C ILE A 217 -9.15 7.44 -37.90
N ASP A 218 -9.88 7.80 -36.84
CA ASP A 218 -11.23 8.37 -36.96
C ASP A 218 -11.26 9.70 -37.71
N ALA A 219 -10.18 10.48 -37.60
CA ALA A 219 -10.00 11.72 -38.35
C ALA A 219 -9.56 11.51 -39.80
N GLY A 220 -9.37 10.26 -40.25
CA GLY A 220 -8.92 9.92 -41.60
C GLY A 220 -7.45 10.28 -41.88
N HIS A 221 -6.66 10.48 -40.82
CA HIS A 221 -5.23 10.79 -40.95
C HIS A 221 -4.36 9.53 -41.08
N LEU A 222 -4.90 8.36 -40.72
CA LEU A 222 -4.18 7.08 -40.72
C LEU A 222 -5.12 5.93 -41.11
N ASP A 223 -4.56 4.91 -41.75
CA ASP A 223 -5.24 3.65 -42.04
C ASP A 223 -4.94 2.62 -40.93
N TRP A 224 -5.94 1.80 -40.58
CA TRP A 224 -5.74 0.72 -39.62
C TRP A 224 -5.02 -0.47 -40.27
N HIS A 225 -3.86 -0.83 -39.71
CA HIS A 225 -3.18 -2.08 -40.00
C HIS A 225 -2.85 -2.78 -38.68
N ALA A 226 -3.40 -3.97 -38.49
CA ALA A 226 -3.03 -4.80 -37.35
C ALA A 226 -1.64 -5.42 -37.60
N GLY A 227 -0.74 -5.28 -36.63
CA GLY A 227 0.56 -5.98 -36.66
C GLY A 227 0.39 -7.48 -36.40
N ASP A 228 1.47 -8.25 -36.56
CA ASP A 228 1.48 -9.72 -36.44
C ASP A 228 0.91 -10.24 -35.10
N ASP A 229 1.07 -9.48 -34.01
CA ASP A 229 0.55 -9.84 -32.68
C ASP A 229 -0.98 -9.58 -32.53
N TRP A 230 -1.59 -8.91 -33.52
CA TRP A 230 -3.02 -8.58 -33.63
C TRP A 230 -3.59 -9.10 -34.95
N GLU A 231 -3.00 -10.13 -35.57
CA GLU A 231 -3.46 -10.64 -36.87
C GLU A 231 -4.97 -10.97 -36.83
N GLY A 232 -5.77 -10.20 -37.58
CA GLY A 232 -7.23 -10.33 -37.61
C GLY A 232 -8.01 -9.42 -36.66
N ALA A 233 -7.35 -8.61 -35.84
CA ALA A 233 -8.02 -7.67 -34.97
C ALA A 233 -8.47 -6.41 -35.73
N THR A 234 -9.72 -6.05 -35.52
CA THR A 234 -10.40 -4.93 -36.18
C THR A 234 -10.21 -3.64 -35.38
N LEU A 235 -10.30 -2.49 -36.06
CA LEU A 235 -10.39 -1.18 -35.41
C LEU A 235 -11.51 -1.13 -34.35
N GLU A 236 -12.59 -1.88 -34.58
CA GLU A 236 -13.71 -1.99 -33.64
C GLU A 236 -13.31 -2.71 -32.35
N GLN A 237 -12.52 -3.78 -32.43
CA GLN A 237 -11.96 -4.43 -31.24
C GLN A 237 -10.97 -3.54 -30.48
N ALA A 238 -10.20 -2.69 -31.17
CA ALA A 238 -9.34 -1.70 -30.52
C ALA A 238 -10.16 -0.62 -29.78
N ARG A 239 -11.30 -0.20 -30.35
CA ARG A 239 -12.25 0.71 -29.69
C ARG A 239 -12.91 0.06 -28.48
N ASP A 240 -13.36 -1.19 -28.62
CA ASP A 240 -13.96 -1.95 -27.51
C ASP A 240 -12.96 -2.11 -26.35
N GLU A 241 -11.68 -2.34 -26.67
CA GLU A 241 -10.64 -2.43 -25.68
C GLU A 241 -10.36 -1.08 -24.99
N LEU A 242 -10.37 0.04 -25.72
CA LEU A 242 -10.31 1.38 -25.11
C LEU A 242 -11.49 1.64 -24.17
N VAL A 243 -12.72 1.29 -24.58
CA VAL A 243 -13.91 1.42 -23.73
C VAL A 243 -13.77 0.58 -22.46
N ARG A 244 -13.23 -0.63 -22.57
CA ARG A 244 -12.94 -1.50 -21.43
C ARG A 244 -11.93 -0.86 -20.48
N LEU A 245 -10.81 -0.36 -21.00
CA LEU A 245 -9.75 0.26 -20.21
C LEU A 245 -10.23 1.56 -19.52
N ASP A 246 -10.99 2.40 -20.23
CA ASP A 246 -11.59 3.63 -19.68
C ASP A 246 -12.60 3.31 -18.57
N ARG A 247 -13.37 2.24 -18.72
CA ARG A 247 -14.27 1.75 -17.68
C ARG A 247 -13.51 1.29 -16.43
N ILE A 248 -12.46 0.49 -16.59
CA ILE A 248 -11.63 0.04 -15.46
C ILE A 248 -11.03 1.26 -14.74
N HIS A 249 -10.47 2.20 -15.50
CA HIS A 249 -9.85 3.40 -14.95
C HIS A 249 -10.87 4.27 -14.20
N SER A 250 -12.08 4.43 -14.74
CA SER A 250 -13.17 5.18 -14.10
C SER A 250 -13.68 4.51 -12.82
N GLU A 251 -13.83 3.19 -12.82
CA GLU A 251 -14.23 2.43 -11.61
C GLU A 251 -13.17 2.54 -10.52
N VAL A 252 -11.89 2.41 -10.88
CA VAL A 252 -10.77 2.54 -9.93
C VAL A 252 -10.64 3.97 -9.41
N ALA A 253 -10.77 4.98 -10.26
CA ALA A 253 -10.77 6.38 -9.88
C ALA A 253 -11.92 6.75 -8.93
N PHE A 254 -13.11 6.21 -9.16
CA PHE A 254 -14.25 6.42 -8.27
C PHE A 254 -14.01 5.84 -6.87
N VAL A 255 -13.51 4.61 -6.81
CA VAL A 255 -13.23 3.92 -5.54
C VAL A 255 -12.10 4.62 -4.78
N ILE A 256 -10.97 4.87 -5.43
CA ILE A 256 -9.80 5.49 -4.80
C ILE A 256 -10.07 6.96 -4.46
N GLY A 257 -10.87 7.67 -5.25
CA GLY A 257 -11.22 9.08 -4.98
C GLY A 257 -12.04 9.28 -3.71
N ALA A 258 -12.84 8.29 -3.31
CA ALA A 258 -13.68 8.35 -2.10
C ALA A 258 -12.98 7.84 -0.82
N MET A 259 -11.80 7.24 -0.92
CA MET A 259 -11.13 6.62 0.23
C MET A 259 -10.50 7.64 1.19
N PRO A 260 -10.60 7.45 2.52
CA PRO A 260 -9.84 8.21 3.49
C PRO A 260 -8.34 7.84 3.44
N ARG A 261 -7.48 8.69 4.01
CA ARG A 261 -6.02 8.61 3.86
C ARG A 261 -5.42 7.31 4.40
N ASP A 262 -5.91 6.83 5.53
CA ASP A 262 -5.51 5.57 6.15
C ASP A 262 -5.75 4.36 5.24
N GLN A 263 -6.87 4.35 4.50
CA GLN A 263 -7.14 3.31 3.50
C GLN A 263 -6.25 3.44 2.26
N LEU A 264 -5.83 4.65 1.89
CA LEU A 264 -4.87 4.84 0.81
C LEU A 264 -3.48 4.33 1.18
N GLU A 265 -3.06 4.47 2.44
CA GLU A 265 -1.79 3.93 2.96
C GLU A 265 -1.76 2.40 2.85
N GLU A 266 -2.86 1.73 3.24
CA GLU A 266 -3.00 0.28 3.13
C GLU A 266 -2.94 -0.19 1.66
N ILE A 267 -3.68 0.47 0.76
CA ILE A 267 -3.69 0.13 -0.67
C ILE A 267 -2.34 0.43 -1.33
N ALA A 268 -1.64 1.49 -0.92
CA ALA A 268 -0.29 1.79 -1.38
C ALA A 268 0.69 0.69 -0.99
N ALA A 269 0.63 0.21 0.26
CA ALA A 269 1.44 -0.91 0.72
C ALA A 269 1.17 -2.20 -0.09
N ASP A 270 -0.12 -2.53 -0.32
CA ASP A 270 -0.53 -3.72 -1.07
C ASP A 270 -0.12 -3.71 -2.55
N ASN A 271 0.05 -2.51 -3.11
CA ASN A 271 0.43 -2.31 -4.51
C ASN A 271 1.87 -1.82 -4.69
N GLN A 272 2.68 -1.86 -3.63
CA GLN A 272 4.09 -1.46 -3.63
C GLN A 272 4.32 -0.02 -4.12
N VAL A 273 3.39 0.88 -3.84
CA VAL A 273 3.52 2.32 -4.09
C VAL A 273 4.18 2.94 -2.85
N ASP A 274 5.30 3.63 -3.07
CA ASP A 274 6.04 4.29 -2.00
C ASP A 274 5.29 5.54 -1.54
N PHE A 275 4.60 5.42 -0.41
CA PHE A 275 3.77 6.47 0.15
C PHE A 275 4.56 7.76 0.43
N ASP A 276 5.83 7.64 0.88
CA ASP A 276 6.66 8.78 1.27
C ASP A 276 7.18 9.59 0.06
N LYS A 277 7.05 9.05 -1.15
CA LYS A 277 7.45 9.71 -2.40
C LYS A 277 6.49 10.82 -2.84
N HIS A 278 5.28 10.84 -2.30
CA HIS A 278 4.21 11.76 -2.71
C HIS A 278 4.07 12.94 -1.76
N ALA A 279 4.11 14.16 -2.31
CA ALA A 279 3.98 15.37 -1.51
C ALA A 279 2.51 15.68 -1.16
N THR A 280 1.57 15.13 -1.94
CA THR A 280 0.13 15.37 -1.76
C THR A 280 -0.71 14.11 -1.96
N ASP A 281 -1.90 14.09 -1.35
CA ASP A 281 -2.87 12.98 -1.51
C ASP A 281 -3.36 12.86 -2.95
N SER A 282 -3.42 13.97 -3.68
CA SER A 282 -3.80 13.97 -5.10
C SER A 282 -2.79 13.22 -5.97
N GLU A 283 -1.49 13.41 -5.71
CA GLU A 283 -0.42 12.71 -6.42
C GLU A 283 -0.43 11.20 -6.11
N LEU A 284 -0.61 10.85 -4.83
CA LEU A 284 -0.71 9.46 -4.41
C LEU A 284 -1.93 8.77 -5.04
N ARG A 285 -3.11 9.42 -5.01
CA ARG A 285 -4.33 8.88 -5.62
C ARG A 285 -4.15 8.66 -7.12
N ALA A 286 -3.48 9.58 -7.82
CA ALA A 286 -3.22 9.42 -9.25
C ALA A 286 -2.34 8.19 -9.54
N GLU A 287 -1.22 8.02 -8.83
CA GLU A 287 -0.34 6.84 -9.00
C GLU A 287 -1.07 5.54 -8.64
N LEU A 288 -1.83 5.54 -7.54
CA LEU A 288 -2.64 4.39 -7.13
C LEU A 288 -3.70 4.01 -8.17
N ILE A 289 -4.37 4.98 -8.80
CA ILE A 289 -5.38 4.72 -9.84
C ILE A 289 -4.75 4.00 -11.03
N GLU A 290 -3.58 4.45 -11.48
CA GLU A 290 -2.89 3.82 -12.60
C GLU A 290 -2.44 2.39 -12.26
N VAL A 291 -1.81 2.19 -11.10
CA VAL A 291 -1.29 0.88 -10.67
C VAL A 291 -2.42 -0.13 -10.46
N VAL A 292 -3.51 0.27 -9.81
CA VAL A 292 -4.66 -0.62 -9.55
C VAL A 292 -5.42 -0.92 -10.84
N ALA A 293 -5.58 0.06 -11.74
CA ALA A 293 -6.22 -0.16 -13.04
C ALA A 293 -5.41 -1.14 -13.91
N GLN A 294 -4.09 -1.02 -13.93
CA GLN A 294 -3.19 -1.95 -14.63
C GLN A 294 -3.32 -3.38 -14.07
N ARG A 295 -3.28 -3.55 -12.75
CA ARG A 295 -3.39 -4.88 -12.14
C ARG A 295 -4.73 -5.54 -12.44
N ARG A 296 -5.82 -4.78 -12.36
CA ARG A 296 -7.18 -5.26 -12.63
C ARG A 296 -7.38 -5.63 -14.10
N SER A 297 -6.74 -4.92 -15.03
CA SER A 297 -6.78 -5.28 -16.45
C SER A 297 -6.03 -6.59 -16.73
N HIS A 298 -4.90 -6.85 -16.05
CA HIS A 298 -4.19 -8.14 -16.13
C HIS A 298 -4.98 -9.31 -15.53
N GLU A 299 -5.63 -9.10 -14.39
CA GLU A 299 -6.44 -10.14 -13.73
C GLU A 299 -7.63 -10.59 -14.60
N GLN A 300 -8.33 -9.65 -15.24
CA GLN A 300 -9.46 -9.98 -16.14
C GLN A 300 -9.05 -10.77 -17.40
N VAL A 301 -7.87 -10.49 -17.96
CA VAL A 301 -7.34 -11.24 -19.11
C VAL A 301 -6.97 -12.66 -18.69
N ARG A 302 -6.41 -12.84 -17.48
CA ARG A 302 -6.06 -14.16 -16.94
C ARG A 302 -7.27 -15.05 -16.72
N ASP A 303 -8.38 -14.49 -16.25
CA ASP A 303 -9.62 -15.22 -15.98
C ASP A 303 -10.43 -15.55 -17.26
N GLY A 304 -10.20 -14.82 -18.36
CA GLY A 304 -10.83 -15.07 -19.66
C GLY A 304 -10.16 -16.14 -20.54
N ALA A 305 -8.95 -16.59 -20.19
CA ALA A 305 -8.09 -17.40 -21.07
C ALA A 305 -8.20 -18.95 -20.90
N ALA A 306 -9.34 -19.47 -20.42
CA ALA A 306 -9.56 -20.92 -20.32
C ALA A 306 -10.69 -21.40 -21.26
N PRO A 307 -10.40 -22.04 -22.40
CA PRO A 307 -11.43 -22.68 -23.21
C PRO A 307 -11.73 -24.07 -22.63
N THR A 308 -12.72 -24.18 -21.74
CA THR A 308 -13.32 -25.48 -21.43
C THR A 308 -14.38 -25.80 -22.49
N GLN A 309 -14.02 -26.61 -23.48
CA GLN A 309 -15.00 -27.26 -24.34
C GLN A 309 -15.83 -28.24 -23.50
N VAL A 310 -17.11 -27.93 -23.29
CA VAL A 310 -18.10 -28.89 -22.81
C VAL A 310 -19.05 -29.19 -23.97
N ASN A 311 -18.90 -30.37 -24.55
CA ASN A 311 -19.88 -30.96 -25.46
C ASN A 311 -21.04 -31.56 -24.65
N GLY A 312 -22.28 -31.29 -25.07
CA GLY A 312 -23.34 -32.29 -25.13
C GLY A 312 -24.41 -32.32 -24.03
N ALA A 313 -25.58 -31.79 -24.40
CA ALA A 313 -26.94 -32.32 -24.20
C ALA A 313 -27.56 -32.38 -22.79
N GLY A 314 -28.59 -31.56 -22.61
CA GLY A 314 -29.59 -31.69 -21.55
C GLY A 314 -30.39 -30.40 -21.36
N GLU A 315 -31.33 -30.13 -22.27
CA GLU A 315 -32.27 -29.00 -22.16
C GLU A 315 -33.22 -29.23 -20.97
N PRO A 316 -33.21 -28.39 -19.91
CA PRO A 316 -34.19 -28.48 -18.84
C PRO A 316 -35.48 -27.71 -19.21
N PRO A 317 -36.63 -28.11 -18.65
CA PRO A 317 -37.92 -27.58 -19.07
C PRO A 317 -38.03 -26.09 -18.76
N ALA A 318 -38.58 -25.34 -19.72
CA ALA A 318 -38.87 -23.92 -19.61
C ALA A 318 -39.80 -23.65 -18.43
N VAL A 319 -39.22 -23.15 -17.34
CA VAL A 319 -39.96 -22.49 -16.27
C VAL A 319 -40.17 -21.05 -16.71
N ASP A 320 -41.43 -20.63 -16.66
CA ASP A 320 -41.95 -19.32 -17.04
C ASP A 320 -41.07 -18.18 -16.46
N MET A 321 -40.31 -17.50 -17.33
CA MET A 321 -39.34 -16.44 -17.00
C MET A 321 -40.01 -15.05 -16.95
N ALA A 322 -41.29 -15.00 -16.60
CA ALA A 322 -42.02 -13.75 -16.44
C ALA A 322 -41.74 -13.16 -15.05
N GLU A 323 -40.99 -12.05 -15.06
CA GLU A 323 -40.84 -11.09 -13.95
C GLU A 323 -39.89 -11.48 -12.79
N ARG A 324 -38.67 -11.93 -13.11
CA ARG A 324 -37.57 -11.86 -12.14
C ARG A 324 -37.18 -10.40 -11.93
N ILE A 325 -37.53 -9.83 -10.79
CA ILE A 325 -37.08 -8.51 -10.36
C ILE A 325 -35.55 -8.53 -10.29
N VAL A 326 -34.91 -7.62 -11.03
CA VAL A 326 -33.46 -7.45 -11.06
C VAL A 326 -33.01 -6.91 -9.69
N VAL A 327 -32.09 -7.62 -9.04
CA VAL A 327 -31.49 -7.16 -7.77
C VAL A 327 -30.84 -5.79 -8.01
N PRO A 328 -31.15 -4.75 -7.20
CA PRO A 328 -30.52 -3.45 -7.37
C PRO A 328 -28.98 -3.55 -7.30
N ILE A 329 -28.28 -2.81 -8.17
CA ILE A 329 -26.81 -2.86 -8.31
C ILE A 329 -26.10 -2.66 -6.97
N ALA A 330 -26.60 -1.76 -6.11
CA ALA A 330 -26.02 -1.53 -4.79
C ALA A 330 -26.13 -2.75 -3.86
N VAL A 331 -27.23 -3.51 -3.94
CA VAL A 331 -27.46 -4.73 -3.16
C VAL A 331 -26.60 -5.86 -3.71
N GLU A 332 -26.56 -6.01 -5.04
CA GLU A 332 -25.66 -6.95 -5.72
C GLU A 332 -24.20 -6.72 -5.32
N GLY A 333 -23.74 -5.46 -5.35
CA GLY A 333 -22.39 -5.09 -4.94
C GLY A 333 -22.07 -5.51 -3.51
N ARG A 334 -22.99 -5.25 -2.56
CA ARG A 334 -22.81 -5.66 -1.15
C ARG A 334 -22.75 -7.18 -0.99
N VAL A 335 -23.61 -7.93 -1.67
CA VAL A 335 -23.60 -9.40 -1.62
C VAL A 335 -22.29 -9.95 -2.21
N LYS A 336 -21.84 -9.42 -3.35
CA LYS A 336 -20.57 -9.81 -3.97
C LYS A 336 -19.37 -9.50 -3.09
N ILE A 337 -19.33 -8.33 -2.44
CA ILE A 337 -18.29 -7.97 -1.48
C ILE A 337 -18.27 -8.97 -0.31
N ALA A 338 -19.43 -9.28 0.29
CA ALA A 338 -19.51 -10.24 1.38
C ALA A 338 -19.00 -11.64 0.96
N LEU A 339 -19.41 -12.14 -0.22
CA LEU A 339 -18.94 -13.43 -0.74
C LEU A 339 -17.43 -13.43 -1.04
N ASN A 340 -16.89 -12.35 -1.60
CA ASN A 340 -15.45 -12.23 -1.86
C ASN A 340 -14.64 -12.16 -0.57
N THR A 341 -15.13 -11.49 0.46
CA THR A 341 -14.53 -11.50 1.80
C THR A 341 -14.48 -12.92 2.34
N LEU A 342 -15.58 -13.68 2.27
CA LEU A 342 -15.59 -15.09 2.70
C LEU A 342 -14.57 -15.93 1.92
N ARG A 343 -14.51 -15.83 0.59
CA ARG A 343 -13.53 -16.58 -0.22
C ARG A 343 -12.09 -16.23 0.07
N ARG A 344 -11.80 -14.96 0.35
CA ARG A 344 -10.45 -14.52 0.74
C ARG A 344 -10.00 -15.20 2.03
N HIS A 345 -10.88 -15.25 3.03
CA HIS A 345 -10.57 -15.93 4.30
C HIS A 345 -10.52 -17.45 4.14
N GLU A 346 -11.41 -18.05 3.34
CA GLU A 346 -11.34 -19.48 3.00
C GLU A 346 -9.98 -19.84 2.38
N LEU A 347 -9.54 -19.11 1.35
CA LEU A 347 -8.26 -19.34 0.68
C LEU A 347 -7.09 -19.16 1.64
N SER A 348 -7.13 -18.13 2.50
CA SER A 348 -6.12 -17.91 3.53
C SER A 348 -6.02 -19.11 4.49
N LEU A 349 -7.16 -19.61 4.97
CA LEU A 349 -7.21 -20.77 5.86
C LEU A 349 -6.79 -22.06 5.15
N GLN A 350 -7.16 -22.27 3.89
CA GLN A 350 -6.69 -23.39 3.07
C GLN A 350 -5.16 -23.36 2.93
N ASN A 351 -4.57 -22.18 2.71
CA ASN A 351 -3.12 -22.04 2.65
C ASN A 351 -2.45 -22.37 3.98
N VAL A 352 -3.02 -21.92 5.10
CA VAL A 352 -2.51 -22.29 6.44
C VAL A 352 -2.64 -23.78 6.68
N LEU A 353 -3.77 -24.38 6.33
CA LEU A 353 -4.01 -25.82 6.44
C LEU A 353 -3.01 -26.62 5.58
N ALA A 354 -2.73 -26.18 4.35
CA ALA A 354 -1.80 -26.85 3.45
C ALA A 354 -0.33 -26.74 3.91
N VAL A 355 0.09 -25.57 4.43
CA VAL A 355 1.49 -25.32 4.82
C VAL A 355 1.80 -25.81 6.23
N ARG A 356 0.85 -25.68 7.17
CA ARG A 356 1.08 -25.89 8.61
C ARG A 356 0.20 -26.99 9.23
N GLY A 357 -0.73 -27.56 8.46
CA GLY A 357 -1.66 -28.59 8.94
C GLY A 357 -2.80 -28.03 9.79
N ALA A 358 -3.71 -28.93 10.22
CA ALA A 358 -4.88 -28.64 11.04
C ALA A 358 -4.54 -28.42 12.53
N GLY A 359 -3.53 -27.59 12.80
CA GLY A 359 -2.97 -27.35 14.14
C GLY A 359 -3.34 -26.00 14.75
N HIS A 360 -2.64 -25.64 15.81
CA HIS A 360 -2.82 -24.39 16.56
C HIS A 360 -2.81 -23.12 15.69
N PHE A 361 -1.94 -23.07 14.67
CA PHE A 361 -1.88 -21.93 13.76
C PHE A 361 -3.17 -21.74 12.95
N LEU A 362 -3.79 -22.83 12.48
CA LEU A 362 -5.06 -22.75 11.76
C LEU A 362 -6.16 -22.21 12.67
N ALA A 363 -6.27 -22.73 13.88
CA ALA A 363 -7.24 -22.27 14.87
C ALA A 363 -7.04 -20.77 15.22
N LEU A 364 -5.78 -20.32 15.32
CA LEU A 364 -5.45 -18.92 15.61
C LEU A 364 -5.81 -18.00 14.43
N THR A 365 -5.45 -18.38 13.20
CA THR A 365 -5.84 -17.61 12.00
C THR A 365 -7.36 -17.60 11.80
N LEU A 366 -8.05 -18.70 12.11
CA LEU A 366 -9.50 -18.76 12.08
C LEU A 366 -10.12 -17.81 13.11
N ARG A 367 -9.56 -17.75 14.33
CA ARG A 367 -9.98 -16.78 15.36
C ARG A 367 -9.80 -15.33 14.90
N GLU A 368 -8.64 -15.00 14.33
CA GLU A 368 -8.34 -13.65 13.82
C GLU A 368 -9.27 -13.25 12.66
N SER A 369 -9.63 -14.21 11.81
CA SER A 369 -10.55 -13.99 10.69
C SER A 369 -12.04 -14.03 11.08
N TYR A 370 -12.35 -14.45 12.31
CA TYR A 370 -13.71 -14.85 12.68
C TYR A 370 -14.71 -13.69 12.58
N GLU A 371 -14.34 -12.51 13.08
CA GLU A 371 -15.22 -11.34 13.07
C GLU A 371 -15.59 -10.93 11.64
N ALA A 372 -14.61 -10.85 10.74
CA ALA A 372 -14.84 -10.53 9.33
C ALA A 372 -15.74 -11.58 8.63
N ILE A 373 -15.54 -12.86 8.94
CA ILE A 373 -16.40 -13.95 8.46
C ILE A 373 -17.84 -13.77 8.96
N GLN A 374 -18.04 -13.44 10.25
CA GLN A 374 -19.37 -13.22 10.81
C GLN A 374 -20.07 -11.98 10.26
N GLN A 375 -19.35 -10.87 10.07
CA GLN A 375 -19.91 -9.66 9.45
C GLN A 375 -20.37 -9.94 8.01
N ALA A 376 -19.56 -10.66 7.22
CA ALA A 376 -19.93 -11.06 5.87
C ALA A 376 -21.15 -12.00 5.86
N ARG A 377 -21.18 -13.00 6.75
CA ARG A 377 -22.36 -13.89 6.92
C ARG A 377 -23.61 -13.15 7.39
N GLY A 378 -23.46 -12.15 8.27
CA GLY A 378 -24.54 -11.29 8.72
C GLY A 378 -25.16 -10.52 7.55
N THR A 379 -24.32 -10.00 6.65
CA THR A 379 -24.78 -9.35 5.41
C THR A 379 -25.57 -10.31 4.52
N LEU A 380 -25.08 -11.54 4.33
CA LEU A 380 -25.80 -12.55 3.54
C LEU A 380 -27.11 -13.00 4.20
N LYS A 381 -27.13 -13.13 5.53
CA LYS A 381 -28.34 -13.44 6.30
C LYS A 381 -29.39 -12.36 6.15
N GLU A 382 -28.98 -11.09 6.20
CA GLU A 382 -29.88 -9.96 5.98
C GLU A 382 -30.43 -9.94 4.55
N PHE A 383 -29.58 -10.21 3.55
CA PHE A 383 -30.03 -10.36 2.17
C PHE A 383 -31.07 -11.48 2.02
N ARG A 384 -30.80 -12.67 2.59
CA ARG A 384 -31.75 -13.80 2.61
C ARG A 384 -33.07 -13.45 3.28
N ARG A 385 -33.06 -12.62 4.32
CA ARG A 385 -34.25 -12.16 5.03
C ARG A 385 -35.11 -11.22 4.18
N LEU A 386 -34.48 -10.32 3.42
CA LEU A 386 -35.15 -9.29 2.62
C LEU A 386 -35.53 -9.75 1.21
N ALA A 387 -34.80 -10.68 0.62
CA ALA A 387 -34.99 -11.10 -0.76
C ALA A 387 -36.41 -11.64 -1.06
N PRO A 388 -37.05 -12.48 -0.22
CA PRO A 388 -38.42 -12.95 -0.47
C PRO A 388 -39.45 -11.82 -0.49
N GLN A 389 -39.23 -10.75 0.28
CA GLN A 389 -40.11 -9.58 0.32
C GLN A 389 -40.05 -8.77 -0.98
N ASN A 390 -39.02 -9.00 -1.79
CA ASN A 390 -38.76 -8.31 -3.05
C ASN A 390 -38.84 -9.27 -4.26
N ASN A 391 -39.47 -10.44 -4.11
CA ASN A 391 -39.56 -11.49 -5.13
C ASN A 391 -38.19 -11.92 -5.71
N VAL A 392 -37.14 -11.89 -4.90
CA VAL A 392 -35.80 -12.36 -5.26
C VAL A 392 -35.54 -13.71 -4.58
N ASP A 393 -35.10 -14.70 -5.34
CA ASP A 393 -34.57 -15.95 -4.81
C ASP A 393 -33.11 -15.74 -4.37
N ALA A 394 -32.91 -15.52 -3.07
CA ALA A 394 -31.58 -15.26 -2.51
C ALA A 394 -30.60 -16.42 -2.74
N GLU A 395 -31.06 -17.67 -2.63
CA GLU A 395 -30.18 -18.83 -2.75
C GLU A 395 -29.76 -19.04 -4.21
N ALA A 396 -30.68 -18.87 -5.16
CA ALA A 396 -30.33 -18.88 -6.57
C ALA A 396 -29.33 -17.77 -6.92
N PHE A 397 -29.51 -16.57 -6.37
CA PHE A 397 -28.60 -15.43 -6.60
C PHE A 397 -27.21 -15.65 -5.97
N ILE A 398 -27.15 -16.10 -4.71
CA ILE A 398 -25.88 -16.43 -4.04
C ILE A 398 -25.14 -17.54 -4.78
N LYS A 399 -25.88 -18.57 -5.23
CA LYS A 399 -25.32 -19.67 -6.05
C LYS A 399 -24.79 -19.17 -7.38
N GLN A 400 -25.51 -18.27 -8.07
CA GLN A 400 -25.05 -17.62 -9.30
C GLN A 400 -23.76 -16.82 -9.07
N CYS A 401 -23.62 -16.20 -7.90
CA CYS A 401 -22.40 -15.48 -7.49
C CYS A 401 -21.27 -16.42 -7.03
N GLY A 402 -21.40 -17.74 -7.16
CA GLY A 402 -20.38 -18.73 -6.82
C GLY A 402 -20.56 -19.44 -5.47
N GLY A 403 -21.69 -19.23 -4.77
CA GLY A 403 -22.01 -19.90 -3.51
C GLY A 403 -21.24 -19.36 -2.29
N GLU A 404 -21.73 -19.73 -1.10
CA GLU A 404 -21.08 -19.42 0.19
C GLU A 404 -20.02 -20.51 0.52
N PRO A 405 -18.77 -20.13 0.84
CA PRO A 405 -17.74 -21.05 1.31
C PRO A 405 -18.11 -21.85 2.56
N ASP A 406 -17.66 -23.11 2.64
CA ASP A 406 -17.82 -23.95 3.82
C ASP A 406 -16.61 -23.83 4.75
N PHE A 407 -16.78 -23.12 5.86
CA PHE A 407 -15.73 -22.97 6.87
C PHE A 407 -15.67 -24.11 7.89
N SER A 408 -16.62 -25.05 7.88
CA SER A 408 -16.62 -26.17 8.83
C SER A 408 -15.39 -27.08 8.67
N VAL A 409 -14.78 -27.06 7.48
CA VAL A 409 -13.56 -27.82 7.16
C VAL A 409 -12.31 -27.37 7.94
N PHE A 410 -12.31 -26.16 8.52
CA PHE A 410 -11.15 -25.61 9.24
C PHE A 410 -11.15 -25.88 10.76
N GLY A 411 -12.20 -26.52 11.26
CA GLY A 411 -12.37 -26.78 12.70
C GLY A 411 -12.85 -25.58 13.49
N GLU A 412 -12.61 -25.59 14.80
CA GLU A 412 -13.04 -24.54 15.72
C GLU A 412 -11.97 -23.44 15.85
N PRO A 413 -12.38 -22.16 16.01
CA PRO A 413 -11.43 -21.08 16.30
C PRO A 413 -10.72 -21.32 17.63
N ALA A 414 -9.50 -20.80 17.74
CA ALA A 414 -8.78 -20.81 19.01
C ALA A 414 -9.59 -20.04 20.07
N LEU A 415 -9.47 -20.47 21.32
CA LEU A 415 -10.10 -19.77 22.44
C LEU A 415 -9.61 -18.31 22.57
N PRO A 416 -10.42 -17.40 23.13
CA PRO A 416 -9.97 -16.06 23.46
C PRO A 416 -8.80 -16.09 24.47
N VAL A 417 -8.01 -15.01 24.52
CA VAL A 417 -6.89 -14.91 25.47
C VAL A 417 -7.39 -15.05 26.91
N GLY A 418 -6.69 -15.84 27.72
CA GLY A 418 -7.05 -16.11 29.12
C GLY A 418 -8.08 -17.24 29.31
N TRP A 419 -8.66 -17.76 28.23
CA TRP A 419 -9.52 -18.92 28.26
C TRP A 419 -8.73 -20.22 28.10
N THR A 420 -9.15 -21.24 28.83
CA THR A 420 -8.59 -22.60 28.79
C THR A 420 -9.71 -23.60 28.59
N GLU A 421 -9.46 -24.70 27.90
CA GLU A 421 -10.44 -25.78 27.73
C GLU A 421 -9.97 -27.09 28.36
N ALA A 422 -10.92 -27.86 28.88
CA ALA A 422 -10.66 -29.19 29.41
C ALA A 422 -10.35 -30.20 28.29
N THR A 423 -11.04 -30.08 27.16
CA THR A 423 -10.81 -30.83 25.93
C THR A 423 -11.04 -29.90 24.73
N PRO A 424 -10.33 -30.09 23.60
CA PRO A 424 -10.57 -29.33 22.37
C PRO A 424 -12.05 -29.34 21.97
N GLY A 425 -12.65 -28.16 21.89
CA GLY A 425 -14.08 -28.03 21.55
C GLY A 425 -15.06 -28.39 22.66
N GLY A 426 -14.60 -28.59 23.90
CA GLY A 426 -15.44 -28.88 25.07
C GLY A 426 -15.59 -27.69 26.03
N LEU A 427 -15.73 -28.00 27.33
CA LEU A 427 -15.78 -27.02 28.42
C LEU A 427 -14.62 -26.02 28.33
N ALA A 428 -14.95 -24.73 28.17
CA ALA A 428 -14.02 -23.62 28.26
C ALA A 428 -14.24 -22.81 29.55
N THR A 429 -13.15 -22.37 30.17
CA THR A 429 -13.18 -21.57 31.39
C THR A 429 -12.15 -20.44 31.35
N ASN A 430 -12.52 -19.29 31.90
CA ASN A 430 -11.61 -18.19 32.22
C ASN A 430 -11.92 -17.71 33.64
N ARG A 431 -10.88 -17.57 34.47
CA ARG A 431 -11.00 -17.23 35.90
C ARG A 431 -11.07 -15.73 36.18
N ASP A 432 -10.94 -14.90 35.15
CA ASP A 432 -11.06 -13.45 35.29
C ASP A 432 -12.46 -13.09 35.82
N PRO A 433 -12.59 -12.33 36.91
CA PRO A 433 -13.88 -12.00 37.50
C PRO A 433 -14.72 -11.04 36.63
N ASP A 434 -14.08 -10.22 35.79
CA ASP A 434 -14.74 -9.15 35.03
C ASP A 434 -15.08 -9.58 33.61
N VAL A 435 -14.21 -10.37 32.97
CA VAL A 435 -14.36 -10.82 31.57
C VAL A 435 -14.45 -12.33 31.38
N GLY A 436 -14.28 -13.10 32.46
CA GLY A 436 -14.25 -14.56 32.43
C GLY A 436 -15.61 -15.21 32.68
N GLY A 437 -15.60 -16.54 32.65
CA GLY A 437 -16.79 -17.35 32.81
C GLY A 437 -16.54 -18.82 32.45
N ILE A 438 -17.65 -19.53 32.25
CA ILE A 438 -17.70 -20.91 31.79
C ILE A 438 -18.52 -20.94 30.51
N VAL A 439 -18.05 -21.64 29.48
CA VAL A 439 -18.80 -21.94 28.26
C VAL A 439 -18.76 -23.44 28.02
N ASP A 440 -19.92 -24.10 27.99
CA ASP A 440 -20.02 -25.56 27.85
C ASP A 440 -21.31 -25.96 27.12
N SER A 441 -21.40 -27.23 26.74
CA SER A 441 -22.60 -27.83 26.14
C SER A 441 -23.42 -28.60 27.17
N GLU A 442 -24.74 -28.41 27.17
CA GLU A 442 -25.66 -29.19 27.98
C GLU A 442 -25.68 -30.66 27.50
N ILE A 443 -25.47 -31.59 28.42
CA ILE A 443 -25.37 -33.04 28.10
C ILE A 443 -26.65 -33.56 27.44
N GLY A 444 -27.82 -33.08 27.86
CA GLY A 444 -29.12 -33.57 27.37
C GLY A 444 -29.50 -33.04 26.00
N SER A 445 -29.38 -31.73 25.78
CA SER A 445 -29.83 -31.06 24.56
C SER A 445 -28.73 -30.88 23.51
N GLY A 446 -27.45 -30.92 23.92
CA GLY A 446 -26.31 -30.54 23.09
C GLY A 446 -26.22 -29.03 22.82
N LEU A 447 -27.12 -28.22 23.39
CA LEU A 447 -27.08 -26.77 23.27
C LEU A 447 -26.00 -26.19 24.17
N TRP A 448 -25.38 -25.13 23.69
CA TRP A 448 -24.34 -24.40 24.40
C TRP A 448 -24.94 -23.41 25.38
N PHE A 449 -24.26 -23.22 26.51
CA PHE A 449 -24.57 -22.23 27.52
C PHE A 449 -23.30 -21.51 27.99
N ALA A 450 -23.48 -20.33 28.56
CA ALA A 450 -22.42 -19.54 29.17
C ALA A 450 -22.84 -19.04 30.56
N ILE A 451 -21.89 -19.05 31.49
CA ILE A 451 -22.03 -18.53 32.84
C ILE A 451 -20.92 -17.49 33.05
N ALA A 452 -21.27 -16.22 33.24
CA ALA A 452 -20.29 -15.20 33.55
C ALA A 452 -19.79 -15.35 34.99
N ASN A 453 -18.51 -15.05 35.24
CA ASN A 453 -18.01 -14.90 36.61
C ASN A 453 -18.54 -13.62 37.28
N ARG A 454 -18.96 -12.65 36.47
CA ARG A 454 -19.44 -11.35 36.94
C ARG A 454 -20.86 -11.48 37.50
N ASP A 455 -21.02 -11.01 38.72
CA ASP A 455 -22.32 -10.98 39.40
C ASP A 455 -23.37 -10.18 38.63
N GLY A 456 -24.62 -10.66 38.68
CA GLY A 456 -25.78 -9.99 38.09
C GLY A 456 -26.03 -10.29 36.62
N ILE A 457 -25.14 -11.06 35.96
CA ILE A 457 -25.40 -11.61 34.62
C ILE A 457 -26.08 -12.98 34.79
N PRO A 458 -27.31 -13.18 34.28
CA PRO A 458 -27.96 -14.47 34.34
C PRO A 458 -27.22 -15.50 33.47
N THR A 459 -27.41 -16.79 33.76
CA THR A 459 -26.96 -17.86 32.86
C THR A 459 -27.58 -17.67 31.49
N LEU A 460 -26.73 -17.79 30.46
CA LEU A 460 -27.10 -17.64 29.07
C LEU A 460 -27.17 -19.04 28.46
N ASP A 461 -28.29 -19.47 27.92
CA ASP A 461 -28.48 -20.83 27.41
C ASP A 461 -29.15 -20.87 26.02
N GLY A 462 -29.25 -22.08 25.46
CA GLY A 462 -29.98 -22.33 24.21
C GLY A 462 -29.21 -22.03 22.93
N TYR A 463 -27.87 -21.91 22.98
CA TYR A 463 -27.08 -21.57 21.80
C TYR A 463 -26.76 -22.80 20.95
N GLY A 464 -26.98 -22.70 19.63
CA GLY A 464 -26.70 -23.81 18.71
C GLY A 464 -25.20 -24.08 18.49
N THR A 465 -24.32 -23.16 18.87
CA THR A 465 -22.87 -23.28 18.70
C THR A 465 -22.11 -22.73 19.90
N ARG A 466 -20.90 -23.25 20.13
CA ARG A 466 -19.96 -22.79 21.16
C ARG A 466 -19.70 -21.29 21.06
N GLN A 467 -19.46 -20.84 19.85
CA GLN A 467 -19.10 -19.45 19.60
C GLN A 467 -20.28 -18.50 19.85
N ALA A 468 -21.51 -18.90 19.52
CA ALA A 468 -22.68 -18.11 19.86
C ALA A 468 -22.83 -17.93 21.38
N ALA A 469 -22.45 -18.92 22.19
CA ALA A 469 -22.41 -18.79 23.64
C ALA A 469 -21.28 -17.84 24.11
N PHE A 470 -20.10 -17.86 23.48
CA PHE A 470 -19.03 -16.89 23.74
C PHE A 470 -19.44 -15.45 23.40
N ASP A 471 -20.06 -15.25 22.24
CA ASP A 471 -20.51 -13.94 21.77
C ASP A 471 -21.57 -13.37 22.71
N ALA A 472 -22.55 -14.20 23.11
CA ALA A 472 -23.58 -13.81 24.06
C ALA A 472 -23.00 -13.46 25.44
N LEU A 473 -22.01 -14.23 25.91
CA LEU A 473 -21.30 -13.93 27.16
C LEU A 473 -20.60 -12.57 27.08
N HIS A 474 -19.90 -12.31 25.98
CA HIS A 474 -19.19 -11.05 25.77
C HIS A 474 -20.16 -9.86 25.72
N GLU A 475 -21.28 -9.99 25.01
CA GLU A 475 -22.34 -8.97 24.95
C GLU A 475 -22.95 -8.70 26.32
N ALA A 476 -23.27 -9.74 27.10
CA ALA A 476 -23.84 -9.59 28.43
C ALA A 476 -22.88 -8.89 29.41
N ILE A 477 -21.58 -9.20 29.34
CA ILE A 477 -20.55 -8.52 30.14
C ILE A 477 -20.44 -7.04 29.77
N ASN A 478 -20.48 -6.73 28.48
CA ASN A 478 -20.44 -5.35 28.00
C ASN A 478 -21.70 -4.58 28.43
N GLU A 479 -22.87 -5.20 28.35
CA GLU A 479 -24.12 -4.58 28.82
C GLU A 479 -24.11 -4.35 30.32
N ALA A 480 -23.72 -5.33 31.12
CA ALA A 480 -23.56 -5.15 32.57
C ALA A 480 -22.57 -4.01 32.89
N THR A 481 -21.49 -3.88 32.09
CA THR A 481 -20.55 -2.77 32.21
C THR A 481 -21.21 -1.43 31.86
N ARG A 482 -22.03 -1.37 30.80
CA ARG A 482 -22.79 -0.16 30.43
C ARG A 482 -23.78 0.24 31.52
N VAL A 483 -24.57 -0.69 32.03
CA VAL A 483 -25.55 -0.45 33.10
C VAL A 483 -24.85 -0.01 34.39
N GLN A 484 -23.76 -0.67 34.77
CA GLN A 484 -22.97 -0.26 35.94
C GLN A 484 -22.39 1.15 35.75
N ARG A 485 -21.92 1.50 34.55
CA ARG A 485 -21.47 2.87 34.24
C ARG A 485 -22.59 3.89 34.24
N ALA A 486 -23.80 3.52 33.83
CA ALA A 486 -24.97 4.38 33.84
C ALA A 486 -25.55 4.60 35.24
N GLY A 487 -25.42 3.61 36.13
CA GLY A 487 -25.90 3.67 37.52
C GLY A 487 -24.84 4.06 38.56
N ALA A 488 -23.55 4.00 38.23
CA ALA A 488 -22.48 4.45 39.11
C ALA A 488 -22.43 5.98 39.16
N MET A 489 -22.07 6.50 40.33
CA MET A 489 -21.60 7.88 40.55
C MET A 489 -20.78 8.37 39.34
N PRO A 490 -20.90 9.65 38.95
CA PRO A 490 -20.19 10.18 37.79
C PRO A 490 -18.73 9.75 37.87
N SER A 491 -18.28 9.04 36.84
CA SER A 491 -16.88 8.63 36.76
C SER A 491 -16.02 9.87 36.98
N PRO A 492 -14.96 9.77 37.81
CA PRO A 492 -14.15 10.94 38.14
C PRO A 492 -13.69 11.59 36.83
N SER A 493 -13.85 12.91 36.73
CA SER A 493 -13.46 13.62 35.52
C SER A 493 -11.96 13.45 35.26
N SER A 494 -11.49 13.76 34.05
CA SER A 494 -10.05 13.78 33.81
C SER A 494 -9.34 14.71 34.80
N GLY A 495 -9.97 15.84 35.17
CA GLY A 495 -9.50 16.76 36.20
C GLY A 495 -9.40 16.12 37.58
N ASP A 496 -10.42 15.37 38.02
CA ASP A 496 -10.40 14.66 39.31
C ASP A 496 -9.28 13.60 39.35
N LEU A 497 -9.13 12.84 38.27
CA LEU A 497 -8.07 11.84 38.11
C LEU A 497 -6.70 12.50 38.16
N ALA A 498 -6.49 13.61 37.46
CA ALA A 498 -5.22 14.33 37.46
C ALA A 498 -4.93 14.96 38.85
N ALA A 499 -5.93 15.52 39.52
CA ALA A 499 -5.80 16.14 40.84
C ALA A 499 -5.36 15.15 41.91
N LYS A 500 -5.77 13.88 41.80
CA LYS A 500 -5.34 12.80 42.69
C LYS A 500 -3.86 12.47 42.58
N TYR A 501 -3.22 12.79 41.45
CA TYR A 501 -1.81 12.47 41.17
C TYR A 501 -1.05 13.73 40.69
N PRO A 502 -0.84 14.74 41.56
CA PRO A 502 -0.32 16.04 41.16
C PRO A 502 1.16 16.02 40.75
N ALA A 503 1.94 15.05 41.22
CA ALA A 503 3.36 14.92 40.89
C ALA A 503 3.56 14.15 39.57
N ARG A 504 4.43 14.66 38.69
CA ARG A 504 4.75 14.00 37.43
C ARG A 504 5.30 12.60 37.68
N GLY A 505 4.70 11.59 37.05
CA GLY A 505 5.08 10.18 37.22
C GLY A 505 4.48 9.49 38.45
N SER A 506 3.69 10.18 39.28
CA SER A 506 3.02 9.55 40.43
C SER A 506 1.79 8.73 40.06
N MET A 507 1.27 8.90 38.85
CA MET A 507 0.08 8.19 38.36
C MET A 507 0.45 6.76 37.90
N PRO A 508 -0.14 5.70 38.47
CA PRO A 508 0.10 4.33 38.05
C PRO A 508 -0.27 4.10 36.57
N ALA A 509 0.43 3.22 35.86
CA ALA A 509 0.21 2.97 34.42
C ALA A 509 -1.26 2.68 34.06
N ARG A 510 -1.94 1.81 34.81
CA ARG A 510 -3.37 1.52 34.62
C ARG A 510 -4.28 2.76 34.77
N VAL A 511 -3.89 3.71 35.62
CA VAL A 511 -4.65 4.96 35.84
C VAL A 511 -4.34 5.96 34.73
N VAL A 512 -3.14 5.93 34.17
CA VAL A 512 -2.79 6.72 32.98
C VAL A 512 -3.65 6.30 31.79
N GLU A 513 -3.80 5.00 31.56
CA GLU A 513 -4.69 4.47 30.51
C GLU A 513 -6.14 4.90 30.75
N GLN A 514 -6.64 4.76 31.98
CA GLN A 514 -7.97 5.24 32.35
C GLN A 514 -8.13 6.75 32.12
N LEU A 515 -7.09 7.55 32.39
CA LEU A 515 -7.11 9.00 32.14
C LEU A 515 -7.25 9.30 30.64
N TYR A 516 -6.54 8.59 29.77
CA TYR A 516 -6.67 8.77 28.31
C TYR A 516 -8.07 8.41 27.82
N ILE A 517 -8.60 7.26 28.24
CA ILE A 517 -9.98 6.85 27.91
C ILE A 517 -10.99 7.90 28.40
N THR A 518 -10.78 8.46 29.59
CA THR A 518 -11.67 9.48 30.17
C THR A 518 -11.61 10.78 29.37
N ARG A 519 -10.42 11.23 28.94
CA ARG A 519 -10.25 12.42 28.09
C ARG A 519 -10.97 12.27 26.75
N GLU A 520 -10.82 11.12 26.09
CA GLU A 520 -11.48 10.86 24.81
C GLU A 520 -13.01 10.86 24.96
N ALA A 521 -13.53 10.27 26.03
CA ALA A 521 -14.95 10.28 26.33
C ALA A 521 -15.49 11.71 26.60
N GLU A 522 -14.79 12.50 27.43
CA GLU A 522 -15.15 13.89 27.70
C GLU A 522 -15.11 14.75 26.42
N TYR A 523 -14.06 14.58 25.62
CA TYR A 523 -13.93 15.24 24.32
C TYR A 523 -15.09 14.87 23.38
N ALA A 524 -15.41 13.59 23.24
CA ALA A 524 -16.50 13.12 22.40
C ALA A 524 -17.88 13.63 22.87
N LEU A 525 -18.08 13.80 24.18
CA LEU A 525 -19.30 14.42 24.74
C LEU A 525 -19.38 15.91 24.39
N LEU A 526 -18.27 16.65 24.51
CA LEU A 526 -18.21 18.07 24.16
C LEU A 526 -18.35 18.30 22.65
N ALA A 527 -17.78 17.42 21.83
CA ALA A 527 -17.88 17.49 20.37
C ALA A 527 -19.32 17.42 19.86
N LYS A 528 -20.21 16.75 20.60
CA LYS A 528 -21.65 16.65 20.29
C LYS A 528 -22.44 17.91 20.67
N ARG A 529 -21.89 18.78 21.50
CA ARG A 529 -22.55 20.05 21.84
C ARG A 529 -22.43 21.03 20.69
N GLU A 530 -23.47 21.84 20.52
CA GLU A 530 -23.46 22.95 19.58
C GLU A 530 -22.53 24.07 20.06
N ARG A 531 -22.47 24.28 21.37
CA ARG A 531 -21.66 25.30 22.03
C ARG A 531 -21.02 24.75 23.30
N ILE A 532 -19.75 25.06 23.50
CA ILE A 532 -18.96 24.71 24.69
C ILE A 532 -18.76 25.96 25.53
N ASP A 533 -19.20 25.93 26.79
CA ASP A 533 -19.08 27.06 27.72
C ASP A 533 -17.94 26.85 28.73
N VAL A 534 -17.54 27.93 29.42
CA VAL A 534 -16.38 27.90 30.35
C VAL A 534 -16.55 26.88 31.48
N SER A 535 -17.78 26.64 31.93
CA SER A 535 -18.09 25.63 32.94
C SER A 535 -17.75 24.21 32.49
N ASP A 536 -17.80 23.94 31.19
CA ASP A 536 -17.49 22.63 30.62
C ASP A 536 -15.98 22.35 30.64
N LEU A 537 -15.16 23.39 30.69
CA LEU A 537 -13.69 23.28 30.76
C LEU A 537 -13.18 23.06 32.19
N ALA A 538 -14.00 23.40 33.19
CA ALA A 538 -13.57 23.46 34.59
C ALA A 538 -13.21 22.08 35.18
N SER A 539 -13.92 21.03 34.76
CA SER A 539 -13.69 19.66 35.21
C SER A 539 -12.62 18.91 34.40
N LEU A 540 -12.16 19.47 33.28
CA LEU A 540 -11.19 18.83 32.41
C LEU A 540 -9.78 18.96 32.97
N ASP A 541 -8.93 17.97 32.72
CA ASP A 541 -7.49 18.12 32.94
C ASP A 541 -6.81 18.90 31.79
N ARG A 542 -5.51 19.17 31.94
CA ARG A 542 -4.75 19.90 30.90
C ARG A 542 -4.71 19.17 29.55
N GLY A 543 -4.77 17.84 29.53
CA GLY A 543 -4.77 17.05 28.30
C GLY A 543 -6.09 17.14 27.56
N ALA A 544 -7.22 17.00 28.26
CA ALA A 544 -8.55 17.21 27.66
C ALA A 544 -8.73 18.66 27.17
N ARG A 545 -8.30 19.67 27.95
CA ARG A 545 -8.35 21.07 27.49
C ARG A 545 -7.49 21.35 26.25
N PHE A 546 -6.36 20.64 26.12
CA PHE A 546 -5.55 20.71 24.91
C PHE A 546 -6.33 20.19 23.69
N MET A 547 -6.99 19.04 23.81
CA MET A 547 -7.82 18.48 22.73
C MET A 547 -8.97 19.41 22.36
N VAL A 548 -9.65 20.01 23.34
CA VAL A 548 -10.72 20.99 23.09
C VAL A 548 -10.18 22.24 22.37
N ALA A 549 -9.01 22.74 22.78
CA ALA A 549 -8.36 23.87 22.12
C ALA A 549 -7.90 23.55 20.69
N ASP A 550 -7.58 22.30 20.40
CA ASP A 550 -7.13 21.83 19.08
C ASP A 550 -8.31 21.62 18.12
N GLY A 551 -9.29 20.82 18.54
CA GLY A 551 -10.33 20.32 17.64
C GLY A 551 -11.72 20.96 17.80
N LEU A 552 -11.98 21.72 18.88
CA LEU A 552 -13.33 22.25 19.20
C LEU A 552 -13.31 23.74 19.57
N PHE A 553 -12.26 24.48 19.18
CA PHE A 553 -12.12 25.89 19.55
C PHE A 553 -13.16 26.78 18.87
N ASP A 554 -13.60 26.42 17.67
CA ASP A 554 -14.69 27.04 16.92
C ASP A 554 -16.04 26.94 17.65
N LYS A 555 -16.29 25.81 18.34
CA LYS A 555 -17.50 25.59 19.14
C LYS A 555 -17.46 26.25 20.52
N CYS A 556 -16.30 26.71 20.96
CA CYS A 556 -16.16 27.39 22.25
C CYS A 556 -16.83 28.77 22.23
N SER A 557 -17.56 29.10 23.29
CA SER A 557 -18.05 30.46 23.52
C SER A 557 -16.91 31.45 23.75
N GLY A 558 -17.18 32.76 23.65
CA GLY A 558 -16.15 33.79 23.85
C GLY A 558 -15.40 33.65 25.18
N ASP A 559 -16.12 33.37 26.27
CA ASP A 559 -15.53 33.16 27.59
C ASP A 559 -14.70 31.88 27.66
N ALA A 560 -15.17 30.79 27.03
CA ALA A 560 -14.42 29.53 26.96
C ALA A 560 -13.12 29.70 26.13
N ARG A 561 -13.18 30.42 25.00
CA ARG A 561 -12.00 30.75 24.19
C ARG A 561 -11.02 31.60 24.99
N ALA A 562 -11.50 32.63 25.70
CA ALA A 562 -10.67 33.46 26.57
C ALA A 562 -9.99 32.62 27.68
N ALA A 563 -10.71 31.67 28.27
CA ALA A 563 -10.17 30.75 29.27
C ALA A 563 -9.07 29.85 28.69
N LEU A 564 -9.23 29.30 27.48
CA LEU A 564 -8.21 28.48 26.83
C LEU A 564 -6.97 29.30 26.43
N LEU A 565 -7.16 30.53 25.93
CA LEU A 565 -6.08 31.46 25.58
C LEU A 565 -5.26 31.92 26.81
N THR A 566 -5.86 31.88 27.99
CA THR A 566 -5.24 32.26 29.28
C THR A 566 -4.98 31.06 30.20
N ASP A 567 -5.10 29.83 29.70
CA ASP A 567 -4.92 28.60 30.48
C ASP A 567 -3.54 28.54 31.15
N ALA A 568 -3.40 27.91 32.31
CA ALA A 568 -2.11 27.79 33.01
C ALA A 568 -1.04 27.01 32.20
N SER A 569 -1.47 26.04 31.39
CA SER A 569 -0.61 25.22 30.53
C SER A 569 -0.20 25.97 29.27
N HIS A 570 1.11 26.08 29.03
CA HIS A 570 1.64 26.66 27.78
C HIS A 570 1.14 25.92 26.53
N GLY A 571 1.03 24.60 26.58
CA GLY A 571 0.57 23.80 25.44
C GLY A 571 -0.86 24.17 25.04
N VAL A 572 -1.77 24.26 26.00
CA VAL A 572 -3.18 24.63 25.78
C VAL A 572 -3.26 26.03 25.18
N ARG A 573 -2.54 27.01 25.75
CA ARG A 573 -2.53 28.39 25.23
C ARG A 573 -2.00 28.48 23.81
N SER A 574 -0.91 27.77 23.52
CA SER A 574 -0.29 27.80 22.19
C SER A 574 -1.23 27.25 21.13
N THR A 575 -1.86 26.10 21.41
CA THR A 575 -2.84 25.49 20.50
C THR A 575 -4.07 26.37 20.32
N ALA A 576 -4.63 26.91 21.40
CA ALA A 576 -5.77 27.83 21.33
C ALA A 576 -5.47 29.08 20.47
N ARG A 577 -4.23 29.60 20.50
CA ARG A 577 -3.81 30.73 19.64
C ARG A 577 -3.75 30.33 18.17
N LEU A 578 -3.22 29.14 17.86
CA LEU A 578 -3.15 28.64 16.49
C LEU A 578 -4.56 28.45 15.91
N ALA A 579 -5.44 27.76 16.65
CA ALA A 579 -6.84 27.59 16.26
C ALA A 579 -7.57 28.93 16.09
N GLY A 580 -7.29 29.91 16.96
CA GLY A 580 -7.85 31.27 16.84
C GLY A 580 -7.40 32.02 15.58
N LEU A 581 -6.16 31.83 15.12
CA LEU A 581 -5.67 32.42 13.87
C LEU A 581 -6.34 31.80 12.64
N GLU A 582 -6.59 30.49 12.67
CA GLU A 582 -7.29 29.78 11.60
C GLU A 582 -8.75 30.26 11.47
N LEU A 583 -9.46 30.41 12.60
CA LEU A 583 -10.82 30.97 12.62
C LEU A 583 -10.89 32.41 12.12
N GLY A 584 -9.95 33.27 12.54
CA GLY A 584 -9.91 34.66 12.08
C GLY A 584 -9.66 34.78 10.58
N SER A 585 -8.89 33.84 10.01
CA SER A 585 -8.64 33.77 8.56
C SER A 585 -9.89 33.40 7.77
N ILE A 586 -10.80 32.62 8.36
CA ILE A 586 -12.09 32.24 7.76
C ILE A 586 -13.08 33.42 7.79
N GLU A 587 -13.15 34.15 8.91
CA GLU A 587 -14.09 35.29 9.04
C GLU A 587 -13.72 36.50 8.17
N HIS A 588 -12.44 36.64 7.77
CA HIS A 588 -11.96 37.75 6.96
C HIS A 588 -11.79 37.41 5.47
N ALA A 589 -12.25 36.24 5.02
CA ALA A 589 -12.34 35.94 3.59
C ALA A 589 -13.35 36.93 2.96
N PRO A 590 -12.94 37.82 2.03
CA PRO A 590 -13.84 38.80 1.46
C PRO A 590 -14.97 38.07 0.75
N ALA A 591 -16.22 38.40 1.13
CA ALA A 591 -17.40 37.91 0.43
C ALA A 591 -17.20 38.17 -1.07
N SER A 592 -17.10 37.10 -1.86
CA SER A 592 -16.95 37.17 -3.30
C SER A 592 -18.20 37.82 -3.88
N ASP A 593 -18.10 39.11 -4.15
CA ASP A 593 -19.10 39.94 -4.79
C ASP A 593 -19.38 39.36 -6.19
N THR A 594 -20.44 38.55 -6.27
CA THR A 594 -20.98 37.99 -7.52
C THR A 594 -22.45 38.39 -7.62
N GLY A 595 -22.69 39.71 -7.65
CA GLY A 595 -23.91 40.25 -8.24
C GLY A 595 -23.72 40.46 -9.74
N PRO A 596 -24.62 39.96 -10.62
CA PRO A 596 -24.57 40.28 -12.05
C PRO A 596 -25.11 41.70 -12.27
N SER A 597 -24.27 42.58 -12.83
CA SER A 597 -24.74 43.87 -13.37
C SER A 597 -25.56 43.64 -14.64
N ILE A 598 -26.76 44.25 -14.66
CA ILE A 598 -27.66 44.39 -15.82
C ILE A 598 -27.05 45.33 -16.85
#